data_AF-A0A7V5SBX0-F1
#
_entry.id   AF-A0A7V5SBX0-F1
#
_cell.length_a   1.000
_cell.length_b   1.000
_cell.length_c   1.000
_cell.angle_alpha   90.00
_cell.angle_beta   90.00
_cell.angle_gamma   90.00
#
_symmetry.space_group_name_H-M   'P 1'
#
loop_
_entity.id
_entity.type
_entity.pdbx_description
1 polymer ?
#
loop_
_entity_poly.entity_id
_entity_poly.type
_entity_poly.pdbx_seq_one_letter_code
_entity_poly.pdbx_strand_id
1 'polypeptide(L)' 'MDPGNWATGIEAGSGFGYELGWVILLSSASAILLQVMAARIGLFSGQDLIGLGFTLLGRRMGNFLAGTALIAIMATDLAE' A
#
# COMPACT_ATOMS: atom_id res chain seq x y z
N MET A 1 -6.57 -4.55 -7.98
CA MET A 1 -7.56 -5.61 -7.77
C MET A 1 -6.78 -6.90 -7.89
N ASP A 2 -6.27 -7.35 -6.76
CA ASP A 2 -5.44 -8.53 -6.60
C ASP A 2 -6.32 -9.69 -6.07
N PRO A 3 -6.06 -10.94 -6.51
CA PRO A 3 -6.80 -12.11 -6.03
C PRO A 3 -6.73 -12.28 -4.51
N GLY A 4 -5.65 -11.79 -3.89
CA GLY A 4 -5.41 -11.85 -2.44
C GLY A 4 -6.51 -11.21 -1.59
N ASN A 5 -7.24 -10.21 -2.10
CA ASN A 5 -8.32 -9.55 -1.34
C ASN A 5 -9.72 -10.15 -1.58
N TRP A 6 -9.87 -11.07 -2.55
CA TRP A 6 -11.20 -11.62 -2.91
C TRP A 6 -11.75 -12.55 -1.84
N ALA A 7 -10.89 -13.40 -1.27
CA ALA A 7 -11.31 -14.37 -0.25
C ALA A 7 -11.89 -13.66 0.98
N THR A 8 -11.20 -12.66 1.50
CA THR A 8 -11.63 -11.90 2.67
C THR A 8 -12.86 -11.04 2.37
N GLY A 9 -12.99 -10.49 1.16
CA GLY A 9 -14.18 -9.75 0.73
C GLY A 9 -15.44 -10.63 0.65
N ILE A 10 -15.32 -11.84 0.12
CA ILE A 10 -16.44 -12.80 0.02
C ILE A 10 -16.80 -13.35 1.40
N GLU A 11 -15.82 -13.68 2.23
CA GLU A 11 -16.04 -14.11 3.62
C GLU A 11 -16.73 -13.02 4.44
N ALA A 12 -16.26 -11.77 4.34
CA ALA A 12 -16.88 -10.62 4.96
C ALA A 12 -18.35 -10.43 4.52
N GLY A 13 -18.63 -10.56 3.23
CA GLY A 13 -19.98 -10.43 2.68
C GLY A 13 -20.92 -11.57 3.09
N SER A 14 -20.40 -12.80 3.22
CA SER A 14 -21.21 -13.95 3.63
C SER A 14 -21.43 -14.03 5.15
N GLY A 15 -20.44 -13.61 5.95
CA GLY A 15 -20.50 -13.63 7.41
C GLY A 15 -21.18 -12.41 8.04
N PHE A 16 -20.98 -11.22 7.46
CA PHE A 16 -21.45 -9.95 8.02
C PHE A 16 -22.39 -9.16 7.09
N GLY A 17 -22.77 -9.74 5.95
CA GLY A 17 -23.62 -9.07 4.97
C GLY A 17 -23.01 -7.75 4.50
N TYR A 18 -23.74 -6.65 4.67
CA TYR A 18 -23.29 -5.31 4.25
C TYR A 18 -22.65 -4.47 5.38
N GLU A 19 -22.53 -5.00 6.60
CA GLU A 19 -22.05 -4.22 7.76
C GLU A 19 -20.61 -3.73 7.56
N LEU A 20 -19.77 -4.46 6.81
CA LEU A 20 -18.38 -4.10 6.55
C LEU A 20 -18.19 -3.16 5.35
N GLY A 21 -19.27 -2.74 4.67
CA GLY A 21 -19.20 -1.85 3.51
C GLY A 21 -18.53 -0.50 3.81
N TRP A 22 -18.74 0.06 5.01
CA TRP A 22 -18.10 1.32 5.40
C TRP A 22 -16.57 1.16 5.56
N VAL A 23 -16.09 -0.01 5.97
CA VAL A 23 -14.66 -0.31 6.10
C VAL A 23 -14.00 -0.31 4.73
N ILE A 24 -14.65 -0.92 3.73
CA ILE A 24 -14.18 -0.96 2.34
C ILE A 24 -14.11 0.47 1.77
N LEU A 25 -15.14 1.28 2.02
CA LEU A 25 -15.16 2.69 1.59
C LEU A 25 -14.04 3.50 2.23
N LEU A 26 -13.85 3.38 3.55
CA LEU A 26 -12.82 4.12 4.27
C LEU A 26 -11.41 3.68 3.85
N SER A 27 -11.19 2.37 3.68
CA SER A 27 -9.94 1.81 3.15
C SER A 27 -9.63 2.39 1.76
N SER A 28 -10.61 2.36 0.84
CA SER A 28 -10.44 2.90 -0.51
C SER A 28 -10.15 4.39 -0.53
N ALA A 29 -10.86 5.17 0.30
CA ALA A 29 -10.61 6.61 0.44
C ALA A 29 -9.21 6.90 0.97
N SER A 30 -8.74 6.14 1.96
CA SER A 30 -7.38 6.26 2.49
C SER A 30 -6.31 5.92 1.45
N ALA A 31 -6.53 4.88 0.64
CA ALA A 31 -5.63 4.49 -0.44
C ALA A 31 -5.50 5.61 -1.48
N ILE A 32 -6.61 6.18 -1.93
CA ILE A 32 -6.60 7.31 -2.88
C ILE A 32 -5.82 8.50 -2.30
N LEU A 33 -6.06 8.86 -1.04
CA LEU A 33 -5.38 9.97 -0.39
C LEU A 33 -3.86 9.76 -0.34
N LEU A 34 -3.42 8.58 0.11
CA LEU A 34 -2.00 8.25 0.20
C LEU A 34 -1.34 8.20 -1.18
N GLN A 35 -2.03 7.66 -2.19
CA GLN A 35 -1.51 7.54 -3.54
C GLN A 35 -1.37 8.91 -4.22
N VAL A 36 -2.31 9.82 -3.99
CA VAL A 36 -2.20 11.22 -4.45
C VAL A 36 -1.03 11.92 -3.76
N MET A 37 -0.82 11.71 -2.46
CA MET A 37 0.33 12.28 -1.75
C MET A 37 1.65 11.73 -2.29
N ALA A 38 1.77 10.41 -2.47
CA ALA A 38 2.96 9.78 -3.03
C ALA A 38 3.26 10.28 -4.45
N ALA A 39 2.24 10.39 -5.30
CA ALA A 39 2.39 10.94 -6.64
C ALA A 39 2.88 12.40 -6.62
N ARG A 40 2.30 13.24 -5.75
CA ARG A 40 2.75 14.63 -5.58
C ARG A 40 4.20 14.69 -5.10
N ILE A 41 4.58 13.89 -4.12
CA ILE A 41 5.96 13.83 -3.63
C ILE A 41 6.91 13.45 -4.77
N GLY A 42 6.58 12.43 -5.56
CA GLY A 42 7.39 12.02 -6.71
C GLY A 42 7.53 13.12 -7.77
N LEU A 43 6.44 13.82 -8.07
CA LEU A 43 6.43 14.91 -9.04
C LEU A 43 7.27 16.12 -8.59
N PHE A 44 7.19 16.52 -7.31
CA PHE A 44 7.89 17.70 -6.81
C PHE A 44 9.35 17.44 -6.44
N SER A 45 9.66 16.26 -5.91
CA SER A 45 11.03 15.92 -5.51
C SER A 45 11.89 15.38 -6.65
N GLY A 46 11.26 14.86 -7.72
CA GLY A 46 11.95 14.14 -8.79
C GLY A 46 12.57 12.80 -8.35
N GLN A 47 12.26 12.34 -7.14
CA GLN A 47 12.73 11.09 -6.54
C GLN A 47 11.54 10.23 -6.13
N ASP A 48 11.74 8.92 -6.13
CA ASP A 48 10.79 7.98 -5.55
C ASP A 48 10.87 7.98 -4.02
N LEU A 49 9.88 7.38 -3.35
CA LEU A 49 9.85 7.34 -1.88
C LEU A 49 11.07 6.64 -1.27
N ILE A 50 11.63 5.63 -1.95
CA ILE A 50 12.83 4.94 -1.47
C ILE A 50 14.05 5.86 -1.58
N GLY A 51 14.24 6.52 -2.73
CA GLY A 51 15.28 7.54 -2.92
C GLY A 51 15.21 8.64 -1.86
N LEU A 52 14.01 9.14 -1.56
CA LEU A 52 13.79 10.10 -0.48
C LEU A 52 14.12 9.54 0.90
N GLY A 53 13.83 8.26 1.16
CA GLY A 53 14.24 7.59 2.39
C GLY A 53 15.75 7.59 2.58
N PHE A 54 16.51 7.36 1.50
CA PHE A 54 17.98 7.41 1.54
C PHE A 54 18.52 8.82 1.77
N THR A 55 17.90 9.84 1.18
CA THR A 55 18.36 11.23 1.30
C THR A 55 17.99 11.87 2.63
N LEU A 56 16.78 11.62 3.15
CA LEU A 56 16.26 12.25 4.38
C LEU A 56 16.57 11.46 5.65
N LEU A 57 16.54 10.12 5.61
CA LEU A 57 16.66 9.26 6.80
C LEU A 57 18.02 8.54 6.87
N GLY A 58 18.86 8.73 5.85
CA GLY A 58 20.18 8.14 5.75
C GLY A 58 20.18 6.65 5.36
N ARG A 59 21.39 6.11 5.16
CA ARG A 59 21.59 4.83 4.47
C ARG A 59 21.04 3.61 5.21
N ARG A 60 21.06 3.61 6.54
CA ARG A 60 20.52 2.49 7.35
C ARG A 60 19.00 2.40 7.22
N MET A 61 18.31 3.52 7.40
CA MET A 61 16.85 3.55 7.33
C MET A 61 16.35 3.38 5.89
N GLY A 62 17.05 3.97 4.91
CA GLY A 62 16.75 3.73 3.48
C GLY A 62 16.83 2.25 3.11
N ASN A 63 17.88 1.54 3.55
CA ASN A 63 17.99 0.09 3.33
C ASN A 63 16.88 -0.70 4.02
N PHE A 64 16.49 -0.31 5.24
CA PHE A 64 15.38 -0.94 5.95
C PHE A 64 14.06 -0.78 5.19
N LEU A 65 13.74 0.45 4.76
CA LEU A 65 12.53 0.74 3.98
C LEU A 65 12.52 -0.03 2.65
N ALA A 66 13.64 -0.02 1.92
CA ALA A 66 13.79 -0.79 0.68
C ALA A 66 13.60 -2.30 0.91
N GLY A 67 14.15 -2.84 1.99
CA GLY A 67 13.96 -4.25 2.37
C GLY A 67 12.50 -4.59 2.63
N THR A 68 11.78 -3.76 3.40
CA THR A 68 10.34 -3.97 3.65
C THR A 68 9.50 -3.88 2.37
N ALA A 69 9.82 -2.94 1.48
CA ALA A 69 9.13 -2.81 0.19
C ALA A 69 9.34 -4.03 -0.70
N LEU A 70 10.56 -4.58 -0.74
CA LEU A 70 10.89 -5.74 -1.55
C LEU A 70 10.16 -6.99 -1.05
N ILE A 71 10.08 -7.19 0.27
CA ILE A 71 9.29 -8.28 0.87
C ILE A 71 7.80 -8.12 0.53
N ALA A 72 7.26 -6.89 0.60
CA ALA A 72 5.88 -6.62 0.25
C ALA A 72 5.57 -6.95 -1.22
N ILE A 73 6.44 -6.53 -2.15
CA ILE A 73 6.27 -6.83 -3.59
C ILE A 73 6.33 -8.35 -3.84
N MET A 74 7.27 -9.07 -3.22
CA MET A 74 7.33 -10.54 -3.34
C MET A 74 6.07 -11.22 -2.78
N ALA A 75 5.51 -10.70 -1.70
CA ALA A 75 4.25 -11.23 -1.14
C ALA A 75 3.06 -10.98 -2.06
N THR A 76 3.02 -9.82 -2.74
CA THR A 76 2.00 -9.53 -3.76
C THR A 76 2.16 -10.43 -4.98
N ASP A 77 3.38 -10.62 -5.49
CA ASP A 77 3.67 -11.50 -6.63
C ASP A 77 3.33 -12.98 -6.34
N LEU A 78 3.44 -13.41 -5.08
CA LEU A 78 3.00 -14.74 -4.65
C LEU A 78 1.46 -14.90 -4.60
N ALA A 79 0.74 -13.79 -4.42
CA ALA A 79 -0.71 -13.77 -4.30
C ALA A 79 -1.44 -13.51 -5.63
N GLU A 80 -0.77 -12.90 -6.61
CA GLU A 80 -1.22 -12.78 -8.01
C GLU A 80 -1.10 -14.10 -8.78
#